data_AF-A0A534LJ75-F1
#
_entry.id   AF-A0A534LJ75-F1
#
_cell.length_a   1.000
_cell.length_b   1.000
_cell.length_c   1.000
_cell.angle_alpha   90.00
_cell.angle_beta   90.00
_cell.angle_gamma   90.00
#
_symmetry.space_group_name_H-M   'P 1'
#
loop_
_entity.id
_entity.type
_entity.pdbx_description
1 polymer ?
#
loop_
_entity_poly.entity_id
_entity_poly.type
_entity_poly.pdbx_seq_one_letter_code
_entity_poly.pdbx_strand_id
1 'polypeptide(L)'
;MTAERQKIRAAEWLYRWNLSSSIIGIVFTILTFMGVFTLVLGPIFTERFGFTYFQTALLLFLFVLGVIIGFGVYLDKVLKSLRALLEAEAMDESKKGVFLAELDRSLAKVEQSIREKSWPIEPHERVY
;
A
#
# COMPACT_ATOMS: atom_id res chain seq x y z
N MET A 1 -29.68 3.89 -23.31
CA MET A 1 -28.48 3.17 -22.84
C MET A 1 -28.04 3.83 -21.54
N THR A 2 -28.15 3.12 -20.41
CA THR A 2 -28.20 3.71 -19.07
C THR A 2 -26.82 4.18 -18.59
N ALA A 3 -26.77 5.42 -18.06
CA ALA A 3 -25.57 6.11 -17.59
C ALA A 3 -24.72 5.31 -16.57
N GLU A 4 -25.33 4.36 -15.85
CA GLU A 4 -24.65 3.42 -14.96
C GLU A 4 -23.61 2.54 -15.67
N ARG A 5 -23.93 1.98 -16.84
CA ARG A 5 -22.98 1.13 -17.58
C ARG A 5 -21.79 1.91 -18.12
N GLN A 6 -21.99 3.19 -18.44
CA GLN A 6 -20.90 4.08 -18.87
C GLN A 6 -19.96 4.42 -17.70
N LYS A 7 -20.51 4.66 -16.50
CA LYS A 7 -19.71 4.89 -15.28
C LYS A 7 -18.88 3.66 -14.91
N ILE A 8 -19.47 2.46 -14.97
CA ILE A 8 -18.76 1.20 -14.69
C ILE A 8 -17.62 0.97 -15.70
N ARG A 9 -17.88 1.20 -17.00
CA ARG A 9 -16.87 1.04 -18.06
C ARG A 9 -15.74 2.08 -17.93
N ALA A 10 -16.06 3.31 -17.52
CA ALA A 10 -15.06 4.34 -17.25
C ALA A 10 -14.19 4.00 -16.03
N ALA A 11 -14.80 3.46 -14.96
CA ALA A 11 -14.06 2.99 -13.78
C ALA A 11 -13.11 1.83 -14.12
N GLU A 12 -13.56 0.86 -14.93
CA GLU A 12 -12.73 -0.25 -15.38
C GLU A 12 -11.56 0.22 -16.28
N TRP A 13 -11.82 1.19 -17.16
CA TRP A 13 -10.78 1.79 -17.98
C TRP A 13 -9.74 2.56 -17.14
N LEU A 14 -10.19 3.36 -16.18
CA LEU A 14 -9.31 4.06 -15.23
C LEU A 14 -8.47 3.10 -14.39
N TYR A 15 -9.06 2.00 -13.94
CA TYR A 15 -8.35 0.97 -13.20
C TYR A 15 -7.23 0.32 -14.04
N ARG A 16 -7.54 -0.05 -15.29
CA ARG A 16 -6.55 -0.63 -16.22
C ARG A 16 -5.46 0.36 -16.59
N TRP A 17 -5.80 1.64 -16.76
CA TRP A 17 -4.85 2.72 -17.00
C TRP A 17 -3.91 2.89 -15.81
N ASN A 18 -4.46 2.95 -14.60
CA ASN A 18 -3.67 3.08 -13.38
C ASN A 18 -2.72 1.89 -13.18
N LEU A 19 -3.20 0.68 -13.43
CA LEU A 19 -2.41 -0.54 -13.34
C LEU A 19 -1.26 -0.55 -14.37
N SER A 20 -1.54 -0.12 -15.61
CA SER A 20 -0.52 0.03 -16.65
C SER A 20 0.52 1.10 -16.30
N SER A 21 0.07 2.26 -15.82
CA SER A 21 0.95 3.37 -15.40
C SER A 21 1.87 2.95 -14.25
N SER A 22 1.35 2.18 -13.29
CA SER A 22 2.13 1.63 -12.19
C SER A 22 3.22 0.67 -12.67
N ILE A 23 2.90 -0.25 -13.59
CA ILE A 23 3.88 -1.18 -14.17
C ILE A 23 4.97 -0.43 -14.93
N ILE A 24 4.59 0.56 -15.76
CA ILE A 24 5.55 1.37 -16.53
C ILE A 24 6.49 2.12 -15.58
N GLY A 25 5.97 2.68 -14.49
CA GLY A 25 6.77 3.35 -13.47
C GLY A 25 7.82 2.41 -12.86
N ILE A 26 7.43 1.19 -12.48
CA ILE A 26 8.36 0.18 -11.93
C ILE A 26 9.46 -0.15 -12.93
N VAL A 27 9.10 -0.42 -14.19
CA VAL A 27 10.08 -0.74 -15.24
C VAL A 27 11.05 0.42 -15.45
N PHE A 28 10.53 1.65 -15.52
CA PHE A 28 11.36 2.85 -15.69
C PHE A 28 12.30 3.05 -14.50
N THR A 29 11.85 2.85 -13.27
CA THR A 29 12.69 2.92 -12.07
C THR A 29 13.80 1.87 -12.10
N ILE A 30 13.50 0.62 -12.49
CA ILE A 30 14.51 -0.44 -12.58
C ILE A 30 15.55 -0.10 -13.66
N LEU A 31 15.12 0.35 -14.84
CA LEU A 31 16.03 0.74 -15.92
C LEU A 31 16.91 1.94 -15.54
N THR A 32 16.32 2.95 -14.88
CA THR A 32 17.05 4.12 -14.40
C THR A 32 18.07 3.73 -13.35
N PHE A 33 17.66 2.91 -12.37
CA PHE A 33 18.55 2.39 -11.34
C PHE A 33 19.71 1.62 -11.97
N MET A 34 19.42 0.70 -12.89
CA MET A 34 20.46 -0.03 -13.63
C MET A 34 21.42 0.90 -14.36
N GLY A 35 20.92 1.88 -15.10
CA GLY A 35 21.76 2.81 -15.86
C GLY A 35 22.69 3.62 -14.95
N VAL A 36 22.11 4.24 -13.90
CA VAL A 36 22.87 5.06 -12.94
C VAL A 36 23.91 4.21 -12.21
N PHE A 37 23.53 3.06 -11.67
CA PHE A 37 24.45 2.21 -10.92
C PHE A 37 25.50 1.56 -11.82
N THR A 38 25.19 1.23 -13.08
CA THR A 38 26.19 0.73 -14.02
C THR A 38 27.24 1.79 -14.34
N LEU A 39 26.86 3.06 -14.47
CA LEU A 39 27.81 4.15 -14.69
C LEU A 39 28.65 4.45 -13.45
N VAL A 40 28.04 4.42 -12.27
CA VAL A 40 28.73 4.72 -11.00
C VAL A 40 29.66 3.59 -10.58
N LEU A 41 29.21 2.33 -10.66
CA LEU A 41 29.96 1.16 -10.23
C LEU A 41 30.82 0.56 -11.35
N GLY A 42 30.53 0.88 -12.61
CA GLY A 42 31.27 0.41 -13.78
C GLY A 42 32.79 0.56 -13.65
N PRO A 43 33.32 1.76 -13.34
CA PRO A 43 34.74 1.97 -13.12
C PRO A 43 35.29 1.09 -11.98
N ILE A 44 34.59 1.02 -10.85
CA ILE A 44 35.00 0.24 -9.68
C ILE A 44 35.10 -1.25 -10.01
N PHE A 45 34.11 -1.80 -10.72
CA PHE A 45 34.12 -3.21 -11.13
C PHE A 45 35.14 -3.49 -12.23
N THR A 46 35.36 -2.54 -13.14
CA THR A 46 36.37 -2.67 -14.20
C THR A 46 37.77 -2.69 -13.60
N GLU A 47 38.06 -1.79 -12.66
CA GLU A 47 39.38 -1.68 -12.00
C GLU A 47 39.67 -2.84 -11.05
N ARG A 48 38.68 -3.29 -10.28
CA ARG A 48 38.86 -4.34 -9.26
C ARG A 48 38.77 -5.75 -9.82
N PHE A 49 37.88 -5.98 -10.78
CA PHE A 49 37.51 -7.32 -11.27
C PHE A 49 37.73 -7.50 -12.77
N GLY A 50 38.10 -6.45 -13.51
CA GLY A 50 38.30 -6.52 -14.96
C GLY A 50 37.00 -6.67 -15.76
N PHE A 51 35.84 -6.42 -15.16
CA PHE A 51 34.55 -6.58 -15.84
C PHE A 51 34.27 -5.46 -16.82
N THR A 52 33.62 -5.80 -17.93
CA THR A 52 33.07 -4.81 -18.86
C THR A 52 31.79 -4.17 -18.31
N TYR A 53 31.44 -2.97 -18.78
CA TYR A 53 30.18 -2.30 -18.40
C TYR A 53 28.93 -3.18 -18.59
N PHE A 54 28.92 -4.01 -19.65
CA PHE A 54 27.82 -4.94 -19.90
C PHE A 54 27.72 -6.04 -18.84
N GLN A 55 28.86 -6.62 -18.42
CA GLN A 55 28.90 -7.62 -17.35
C GLN A 55 28.46 -7.02 -16.01
N THR A 56 28.92 -5.80 -15.70
CA THR A 56 28.49 -5.07 -14.50
C THR A 56 26.98 -4.83 -14.52
N ALA A 57 26.41 -4.40 -15.65
CA ALA A 57 24.97 -4.21 -15.80
C ALA A 57 24.18 -5.52 -15.59
N LEU A 58 24.68 -6.64 -16.12
CA LEU A 58 24.03 -7.94 -15.99
C LEU A 58 24.06 -8.46 -14.55
N LEU A 59 25.19 -8.29 -13.85
CA LEU A 59 25.31 -8.61 -12.43
C LEU A 59 24.35 -7.77 -11.57
N LEU A 60 24.30 -6.45 -11.82
CA LEU A 60 23.36 -5.56 -11.13
C LEU A 60 21.90 -5.95 -11.41
N PHE A 61 21.58 -6.32 -12.64
CA PHE A 61 20.24 -6.79 -13.00
C PHE A 61 19.85 -8.05 -12.22
N LEU A 62 20.73 -9.06 -12.16
CA LEU A 62 20.50 -10.28 -11.39
C LEU A 62 20.38 -10.00 -9.89
N PHE A 63 21.21 -9.10 -9.36
CA PHE A 63 21.13 -8.68 -7.97
C PHE A 63 19.78 -8.02 -7.65
N VAL A 64 19.33 -7.08 -8.49
CA VAL A 64 18.03 -6.42 -8.34
C VAL A 64 16.89 -7.42 -8.43
N LEU A 65 16.92 -8.36 -9.37
CA LEU A 65 15.94 -9.46 -9.44
C LEU A 65 15.91 -10.27 -8.14
N GLY A 66 17.08 -10.63 -7.61
CA GLY A 66 17.20 -11.33 -6.34
C GLY A 66 16.59 -10.56 -5.17
N VAL A 67 16.85 -9.24 -5.10
CA VAL A 67 16.25 -8.35 -4.09
C VAL A 67 14.74 -8.26 -4.24
N ILE A 68 14.21 -8.11 -5.46
CA ILE A 68 12.77 -8.04 -5.73
C ILE A 68 12.08 -9.34 -5.29
N ILE A 69 12.62 -10.49 -5.70
CA ILE A 69 12.07 -11.81 -5.32
C ILE A 69 12.17 -12.02 -3.81
N GLY A 70 13.34 -11.73 -3.23
CA GLY A 70 13.56 -11.87 -1.79
C GLY A 70 12.63 -10.98 -0.97
N PHE A 71 12.42 -9.74 -1.40
CA PHE A 71 11.49 -8.82 -0.78
C PHE A 71 10.03 -9.27 -0.93
N GLY A 72 9.66 -9.83 -2.08
CA GLY A 72 8.33 -10.43 -2.29
C GLY A 72 8.05 -11.59 -1.33
N VAL A 73 9.01 -12.51 -1.18
CA VAL A 73 8.92 -13.62 -0.22
C VAL A 73 8.90 -13.11 1.22
N TYR A 74 9.68 -12.08 1.53
CA TYR A 74 9.73 -11.46 2.85
C TYR A 74 8.38 -10.79 3.21
N LEU A 75 7.81 -10.02 2.27
CA LEU A 75 6.50 -9.39 2.42
C LEU A 75 5.38 -10.41 2.67
N ASP A 76 5.39 -11.56 1.97
CA ASP A 76 4.40 -12.62 2.21
C ASP A 76 4.49 -13.16 3.65
N LYS A 77 5.71 -13.34 4.18
CA LYS A 77 5.90 -13.74 5.57
C LYS A 77 5.41 -12.66 6.56
N VAL A 78 5.73 -11.40 6.30
CA VAL A 78 5.34 -10.27 7.15
C VAL A 78 3.82 -10.06 7.13
N LEU A 79 3.18 -10.20 5.98
CA LEU A 79 1.72 -10.14 5.85
C LEU A 79 1.04 -11.30 6.58
N LYS A 80 1.58 -12.51 6.48
CA LYS A 80 1.10 -13.65 7.27
C LYS A 80 1.25 -13.42 8.76
N SER A 81 2.38 -12.85 9.22
CA SER A 81 2.54 -12.52 10.65
C SER A 81 1.60 -11.40 11.09
N LEU A 82 1.41 -10.35 10.29
CA LEU A 82 0.45 -9.28 10.57
C LEU A 82 -0.98 -9.82 10.63
N ARG A 83 -1.35 -10.71 9.71
CA ARG A 83 -2.65 -11.38 9.72
C ARG A 83 -2.84 -12.23 10.97
N ALA A 84 -1.82 -12.99 11.37
CA ALA A 84 -1.87 -13.81 12.58
C ALA A 84 -1.98 -12.94 13.85
N LEU A 85 -1.30 -11.79 13.89
CA LEU A 85 -1.44 -10.83 15.00
C LEU A 85 -2.82 -10.18 15.01
N LEU A 86 -3.36 -9.82 13.85
CA LEU A 86 -4.71 -9.24 13.74
C LEU A 86 -5.78 -10.27 14.10
N GLU A 87 -5.61 -11.54 13.74
CA GLU A 87 -6.51 -12.64 14.15
C GLU A 87 -6.39 -12.93 15.65
N ALA A 88 -5.18 -12.86 16.22
CA ALA A 88 -4.95 -12.96 17.66
C ALA A 88 -5.53 -11.77 18.45
N GLU A 89 -5.46 -10.55 17.90
CA GLU A 89 -6.06 -9.34 18.47
C GLU A 89 -7.58 -9.32 18.26
N ALA A 90 -8.09 -9.87 17.16
CA ALA A 90 -9.52 -10.07 16.92
C ALA A 90 -10.15 -11.14 17.83
N MET A 91 -9.32 -11.99 18.46
CA MET A 91 -9.70 -12.89 19.55
C MET A 91 -9.82 -12.17 20.92
N ASP A 92 -9.49 -10.88 21.03
CA ASP A 92 -9.82 -10.04 22.20
C ASP A 92 -11.31 -9.64 22.15
N GLU A 93 -12.18 -10.66 22.16
CA GLU A 93 -13.65 -10.57 22.11
C GLU A 93 -14.25 -9.69 23.22
N SER A 94 -13.46 -9.50 24.29
CA SER A 94 -13.73 -8.58 25.41
C SER A 94 -13.89 -7.11 24.97
N LYS A 95 -13.06 -6.63 24.03
CA LYS A 95 -13.13 -5.23 23.55
C LYS A 95 -14.22 -5.00 22.52
N LYS A 96 -14.59 -6.03 21.74
CA LYS A 96 -15.71 -5.95 20.79
C LYS A 96 -17.03 -5.65 21.49
N GLY A 97 -17.31 -6.29 22.63
CA GLY A 97 -18.53 -6.03 23.39
C GLY A 97 -18.63 -4.57 23.87
N VAL A 98 -17.52 -4.01 24.36
CA VAL A 98 -17.44 -2.61 24.81
C VAL A 98 -17.58 -1.63 23.63
N PHE A 99 -16.94 -1.92 22.50
CA PHE A 99 -17.02 -1.07 21.31
C PHE A 99 -18.40 -1.11 20.65
N LEU A 100 -19.05 -2.27 20.61
CA LEU A 100 -20.42 -2.40 20.10
C LEU A 100 -21.42 -1.66 20.99
N ALA A 101 -21.27 -1.73 22.32
CA ALA A 101 -22.09 -0.97 23.25
C ALA A 101 -21.90 0.55 23.09
N GLU A 102 -20.67 1.01 22.82
CA GLU A 102 -20.38 2.42 22.60
C GLU A 102 -20.87 2.91 21.22
N LEU A 103 -20.82 2.05 20.19
CA LEU A 103 -21.39 2.32 18.87
C LEU A 103 -22.91 2.46 18.91
N ASP A 104 -23.61 1.56 19.61
CA ASP A 104 -25.07 1.66 19.78
C ASP A 104 -25.45 2.97 20.48
N ARG A 105 -24.68 3.37 21.50
CA ARG A 105 -24.86 4.65 22.21
C ARG A 105 -24.61 5.86 21.30
N SER A 106 -23.57 5.80 20.48
CA SER A 106 -23.23 6.87 19.54
C SER A 106 -24.26 6.98 18.40
N LEU A 107 -24.74 5.86 17.88
CA LEU A 107 -25.82 5.82 16.89
C LEU A 107 -27.12 6.37 17.45
N ALA A 108 -27.46 6.08 18.71
CA ALA A 108 -28.62 6.67 19.37
C ALA A 108 -28.49 8.20 19.50
N LYS A 109 -27.30 8.72 19.83
CA LYS A 109 -27.02 10.17 19.85
C LYS A 109 -27.15 10.81 18.45
N VAL A 110 -26.70 10.12 17.41
CA VAL A 110 -26.82 10.58 16.01
C VAL A 110 -28.28 10.54 15.53
N GLU A 111 -29.04 9.49 15.85
CA GLU A 111 -30.45 9.44 15.51
C GLU A 111 -31.25 10.55 16.22
N GLN A 112 -30.91 10.84 17.48
CA GLN A 112 -31.48 11.97 18.21
C GLN A 112 -31.11 13.32 17.58
N SER A 113 -29.86 13.51 17.15
CA SER A 113 -29.43 14.77 16.51
C SER A 113 -30.03 14.96 15.11
N ILE A 114 -30.28 13.88 14.36
CA ILE A 114 -31.00 13.92 13.08
C ILE A 114 -32.47 14.28 13.30
N ARG A 115 -33.10 13.77 14.38
CA ARG A 115 -34.50 14.01 14.71
C ARG A 115 -34.75 15.40 15.28
N GLU A 116 -33.86 15.91 16.12
CA GLU A 116 -33.99 17.22 16.78
C GLU A 116 -33.29 18.36 16.04
N LYS A 117 -32.48 18.05 15.00
CA LYS A 117 -31.74 19.00 14.16
C LYS A 117 -30.87 19.99 14.96
N SER A 118 -30.50 19.61 16.18
CA SER A 118 -29.69 20.39 17.12
C SER A 118 -28.65 19.45 17.74
N TRP A 119 -27.41 19.92 17.85
CA TRP A 119 -26.31 19.16 18.42
C TRP A 119 -26.22 19.48 19.92
N PRO A 120 -26.49 18.53 20.84
CA PRO A 120 -26.32 18.79 22.26
C PRO A 120 -24.83 18.76 22.60
N ILE A 121 -24.20 19.94 22.62
CA ILE A 121 -22.84 20.11 23.13
C ILE A 121 -22.93 20.07 24.66
N GLU A 122 -22.37 19.04 25.29
CA GLU A 122 -22.30 18.97 26.75
C GLU A 122 -21.28 20.00 27.27
N PRO A 123 -21.52 20.69 28.41
CA PRO A 123 -20.75 21.89 28.82
C PRO A 123 -19.25 21.70 29.07
N HIS A 124 -18.76 20.47 29.05
CA HIS A 124 -17.37 20.11 29.33
C HIS A 124 -16.55 19.78 28.08
N GLU A 125 -17.18 19.78 26.89
CA GLU A 125 -16.50 19.47 25.63
C GLU A 125 -15.92 20.76 25.02
N ARG A 126 -14.59 20.97 25.17
CA ARG A 126 -13.91 22.06 24.48
C ARG A 126 -13.71 21.67 23.02
N VAL A 127 -14.48 22.30 22.14
CA VAL A 127 -14.31 22.24 20.69
C VAL A 127 -13.07 23.06 20.29
N TYR A 128 -12.08 22.40 19.68
CA TYR A 128 -10.99 23.04 18.92
C TYR A 128 -11.30 22.96 17.42
#